data_AF-A0A7C7L003-F1
#
_entry.id   AF-A0A7C7L003-F1
#
_cell.length_a   1.000
_cell.length_b   1.000
_cell.length_c   1.000
_cell.angle_alpha   90.00
_cell.angle_beta   90.00
_cell.angle_gamma   90.00
#
_symmetry.space_group_name_H-M   'P 1'
#
loop_
_entity.id
_entity.type
_entity.pdbx_description
1 polymer ?
#
loop_
_entity_poly.entity_id
_entity_poly.type
_entity_poly.pdbx_seq_one_letter_code
_entity_poly.pdbx_strand_id
1 'polypeptide(L)'
;MLLQLTIPIHLEDTTAVYGRGGEATYGLWLHLVKHIAPEVAQRWHDARGEKPFTTVIAGGEFRCEHGRMHLDAGNTIYMRVTALSKHAVEVACQVIMLLHEVPIQITCSTNCATVGLHNAPHR
;
A
#
# COMPACT_ATOMS: atom_id res chain seq x y z
N MET A 1 6.38 11.51 17.92
CA MET A 1 6.81 12.03 16.60
C MET A 1 5.73 11.65 15.61
N LEU A 2 5.17 12.64 14.92
CA LEU A 2 4.13 12.45 13.90
C LEU A 2 4.76 12.79 12.54
N LEU A 3 4.60 11.90 11.57
CA LEU A 3 5.00 12.14 10.18
C LEU A 3 3.82 11.83 9.28
N GLN A 4 3.55 12.72 8.33
CA GLN A 4 2.55 12.50 7.30
C GLN A 4 3.22 12.55 5.94
N LEU A 5 2.99 11.52 5.13
CA LEU A 5 3.59 11.35 3.81
C LEU A 5 2.49 11.14 2.79
N THR A 6 2.68 11.67 1.58
CA THR A 6 1.87 11.31 0.42
C THR A 6 2.76 10.59 -0.56
N ILE A 7 2.37 9.38 -0.90
CA ILE A 7 3.16 8.42 -1.64
C ILE A 7 2.48 8.23 -3.01
N PRO A 8 3.12 8.62 -4.12
CA PRO A 8 2.64 8.26 -5.45
C PRO A 8 2.88 6.76 -5.67
N ILE A 9 1.84 6.05 -6.08
CA ILE A 9 1.93 4.64 -6.47
C ILE A 9 1.53 4.58 -7.95
N HIS A 10 2.52 4.33 -8.79
CA HIS A 10 2.34 4.13 -10.22
C HIS A 10 1.99 2.67 -10.49
N LEU A 11 0.91 2.44 -11.24
CA LEU A 11 0.39 1.11 -11.51
C LEU A 11 0.82 0.68 -12.92
N GLU A 12 1.60 -0.39 -13.01
CA GLU A 12 1.94 -0.97 -14.31
C GLU A 12 0.83 -1.86 -14.87
N ASP A 13 0.03 -2.47 -13.98
CA ASP A 13 -1.09 -3.34 -14.34
C ASP A 13 -2.37 -2.99 -13.59
N THR A 14 -3.50 -3.31 -14.22
CA THR A 14 -4.82 -3.16 -13.59
C THR A 14 -4.99 -4.18 -12.47
N THR A 15 -5.32 -3.71 -11.28
CA THR A 15 -5.50 -4.57 -10.11
C THR A 15 -6.71 -4.23 -9.25
N ALA A 16 -7.33 -5.28 -8.72
CA ALA A 16 -8.44 -5.17 -7.78
C ALA A 16 -7.98 -5.39 -6.33
N VAL A 17 -7.99 -4.35 -5.52
CA VAL A 17 -7.78 -4.43 -4.07
C VAL A 17 -9.10 -4.76 -3.39
N TYR A 18 -9.12 -5.84 -2.61
CA TYR A 18 -10.31 -6.26 -1.87
C TYR A 18 -10.55 -5.37 -0.65
N GLY A 19 -11.84 -5.07 -0.40
CA GLY A 19 -12.28 -4.27 0.74
C GLY A 19 -13.03 -3.02 0.29
N ARG A 20 -13.85 -2.47 1.19
CA ARG A 20 -14.56 -1.21 0.94
C ARG A 20 -13.76 -0.04 1.50
N GLY A 21 -13.40 0.92 0.66
CA GLY A 21 -12.77 2.19 1.07
C GLY A 21 -11.52 2.01 1.93
N GLY A 22 -11.64 2.32 3.23
CA GLY A 22 -10.53 2.26 4.19
C GLY A 22 -9.88 0.88 4.34
N GLU A 23 -10.66 -0.21 4.21
CA GLU A 23 -10.13 -1.58 4.29
C GLU A 23 -9.16 -1.89 3.14
N ALA A 24 -9.51 -1.47 1.92
CA ALA A 24 -8.67 -1.66 0.75
C ALA A 24 -7.38 -0.85 0.87
N THR A 25 -7.47 0.39 1.37
CA THR A 25 -6.30 1.24 1.60
C THR A 25 -5.38 0.64 2.66
N TYR A 26 -5.96 0.16 3.76
CA TYR A 26 -5.22 -0.53 4.83
C TYR A 26 -4.52 -1.79 4.32
N GLY A 27 -5.23 -2.62 3.54
CA GLY A 27 -4.68 -3.83 2.95
C GLY A 27 -3.51 -3.51 2.01
N LEU A 28 -3.66 -2.50 1.16
CA LEU A 28 -2.58 -2.04 0.28
C LEU A 28 -1.36 -1.55 1.07
N TRP A 29 -1.57 -0.75 2.11
CA TRP A 29 -0.46 -0.27 2.95
C TRP A 29 0.29 -1.43 3.62
N LEU A 30 -0.42 -2.34 4.30
CA LEU A 30 0.22 -3.49 4.94
C LEU A 30 0.94 -4.38 3.93
N HIS A 31 0.42 -4.45 2.71
CA HIS A 31 1.09 -5.17 1.65
C HIS A 31 2.46 -4.55 1.33
N LEU A 32 2.54 -3.23 1.15
CA LEU A 32 3.82 -2.54 0.90
C LEU A 32 4.80 -2.76 2.07
N VAL A 33 4.30 -2.68 3.30
CA VAL A 33 5.11 -2.95 4.51
C VAL A 33 5.63 -4.38 4.54
N LYS A 34 4.85 -5.36 4.07
CA LYS A 34 5.24 -6.79 4.08
C LYS A 34 6.52 -7.06 3.28
N HIS A 35 6.79 -6.29 2.23
CA HIS A 35 7.98 -6.45 1.40
C HIS A 35 9.28 -6.02 2.09
N ILE A 36 9.21 -5.04 2.99
CA ILE A 36 10.39 -4.55 3.72
C ILE A 36 10.51 -5.17 5.12
N ALA A 37 9.37 -5.45 5.77
CA ALA A 37 9.28 -5.80 7.17
C ALA A 37 8.08 -6.74 7.41
N PRO A 38 8.15 -8.01 6.96
CA PRO A 38 7.03 -8.95 7.00
C PRO A 38 6.50 -9.18 8.42
N GLU A 39 7.40 -9.25 9.41
CA GLU A 39 7.01 -9.41 10.82
C GLU A 39 6.26 -8.18 11.37
N VAL A 40 6.63 -6.98 10.91
CA VAL A 40 5.96 -5.74 11.30
C VAL A 40 4.58 -5.68 10.68
N ALA A 41 4.46 -6.01 9.38
CA ALA A 41 3.17 -6.08 8.70
C ALA A 41 2.21 -7.06 9.41
N GLN A 42 2.69 -8.25 9.77
CA GLN A 42 1.90 -9.24 10.49
C GLN A 42 1.49 -8.74 11.87
N ARG A 43 2.43 -8.19 12.65
CA ARG A 43 2.15 -7.62 13.98
C ARG A 43 1.12 -6.50 13.93
N TRP A 44 1.23 -5.62 12.94
CA TRP A 44 0.27 -4.56 12.70
C TRP A 44 -1.05 -5.07 12.12
N HIS A 45 -1.09 -6.24 11.49
CA HIS A 45 -2.34 -6.89 11.13
C HIS A 45 -3.06 -7.42 12.37
N ASP A 46 -2.35 -8.19 13.19
CA ASP A 46 -2.91 -8.93 14.33
C ASP A 46 -3.22 -8.06 15.56
N ALA A 47 -2.66 -6.85 15.65
CA ALA A 47 -2.90 -5.95 16.78
C ALA A 47 -4.39 -5.65 16.97
N ARG A 48 -4.96 -5.93 18.15
CA ARG A 48 -6.39 -5.64 18.42
C ARG A 48 -6.67 -4.19 18.82
N GLY A 49 -5.62 -3.41 19.09
CA GLY A 49 -5.70 -2.01 19.50
C GLY A 49 -5.37 -1.02 18.37
N GLU A 50 -5.15 0.23 18.77
CA GLU A 50 -4.74 1.30 17.85
C GLU A 50 -3.48 0.90 17.08
N LYS A 51 -3.54 1.05 15.75
CA LYS A 51 -2.39 0.85 14.88
C LYS A 51 -1.49 2.09 14.97
N PRO A 52 -0.16 1.95 14.85
CA PRO A 52 0.75 3.10 14.94
C PRO A 52 0.77 3.95 13.66
N PHE A 53 -0.27 3.86 12.84
CA PHE A 53 -0.43 4.59 11.59
C PHE A 53 -1.91 4.75 11.21
N THR A 54 -2.20 5.71 10.35
CA THR A 54 -3.44 5.79 9.56
C THR A 54 -3.09 5.86 8.07
N THR A 55 -4.00 5.42 7.21
CA THR A 55 -3.80 5.47 5.75
C THR A 55 -5.09 5.80 5.02
N VAL A 56 -4.99 6.56 3.92
CA VAL A 56 -6.11 6.92 3.04
C VAL A 56 -5.63 7.07 1.60
N ILE A 57 -6.45 6.69 0.62
CA ILE A 57 -6.25 7.16 -0.77
C ILE A 57 -6.62 8.64 -0.83
N ALA A 58 -5.61 9.49 -0.95
CA ALA A 58 -5.73 10.95 -0.97
C ALA A 58 -6.01 11.53 -2.36
N GLY A 59 -5.89 10.73 -3.42
CA GLY A 59 -6.18 11.14 -4.79
C GLY A 59 -5.85 10.06 -5.82
N GLY A 60 -6.19 10.35 -7.08
CA GLY A 60 -6.06 9.43 -8.21
C GLY A 60 -7.39 8.85 -8.66
N GLU A 61 -7.38 8.15 -9.79
CA GLU A 61 -8.55 7.51 -10.36
C GLU A 61 -8.60 6.03 -9.97
N PHE A 62 -9.72 5.63 -9.37
CA PHE A 62 -10.02 4.24 -9.05
C PHE A 62 -11.53 3.99 -9.21
N ARG A 63 -11.91 2.75 -9.50
CA ARG A 63 -13.31 2.34 -9.63
C ARG A 63 -13.68 1.40 -8.51
N CYS A 64 -14.87 1.55 -7.93
CA CYS A 64 -15.38 0.63 -6.92
C CYS A 64 -16.43 -0.28 -7.55
N GLU A 65 -16.11 -1.56 -7.74
CA GLU A 65 -17.01 -2.55 -8.34
C GLU A 65 -17.07 -3.80 -7.45
N HIS A 66 -18.29 -4.30 -7.17
CA HIS A 66 -18.51 -5.53 -6.38
C HIS A 66 -17.77 -5.57 -5.01
N GLY A 67 -17.58 -4.43 -4.35
CA GLY A 67 -16.86 -4.36 -3.07
C GLY A 67 -15.33 -4.46 -3.19
N ARG A 68 -14.80 -4.16 -4.38
CA ARG A 68 -13.36 -4.09 -4.67
C ARG A 68 -13.01 -2.72 -5.22
N MET A 69 -11.84 -2.23 -4.85
CA MET A 69 -11.23 -1.04 -5.43
C MET A 69 -10.35 -1.47 -6.62
N HIS A 70 -10.77 -1.11 -7.82
CA HIS A 70 -10.06 -1.33 -9.06
C HIS A 70 -9.14 -0.15 -9.34
N LEU A 71 -7.86 -0.46 -9.49
CA LEU A 71 -6.75 0.42 -9.75
C LEU A 71 -6.30 0.12 -11.18
N ASP A 72 -6.56 1.01 -12.13
CA ASP A 72 -6.29 0.75 -13.55
C ASP A 72 -4.81 0.99 -13.91
N ALA A 73 -4.26 0.19 -14.83
CA ALA A 73 -2.90 0.35 -15.34
C ALA A 73 -2.68 1.75 -15.93
N GLY A 74 -1.47 2.31 -15.75
CA GLY A 74 -1.11 3.64 -16.22
C GLY A 74 -1.62 4.78 -15.33
N ASN A 75 -2.50 4.50 -14.37
CA ASN A 75 -2.94 5.49 -13.39
C ASN A 75 -1.96 5.61 -12.23
N THR A 76 -1.96 6.80 -11.63
CA THR A 76 -1.24 7.06 -10.38
C THR A 76 -2.27 7.27 -9.29
N ILE A 77 -2.14 6.53 -8.19
CA ILE A 77 -2.87 6.81 -6.97
C ILE A 77 -1.94 7.48 -5.95
N TYR A 78 -2.51 8.36 -5.14
CA TYR A 78 -1.79 9.04 -4.07
C TYR A 78 -2.27 8.46 -2.75
N MET A 79 -1.42 7.67 -2.09
CA MET A 79 -1.71 7.17 -0.74
C MET A 79 -1.12 8.11 0.29
N ARG A 80 -1.94 8.59 1.22
CA ARG A 80 -1.45 9.32 2.38
C ARG A 80 -1.33 8.39 3.57
N VAL A 81 -0.17 8.43 4.21
CA VAL A 81 0.13 7.66 5.43
C VAL A 81 0.53 8.63 6.54
N THR A 82 -0.11 8.50 7.69
CA THR A 82 0.29 9.21 8.90
C THR A 82 0.85 8.22 9.89
N ALA A 83 2.15 8.30 10.18
CA ALA A 83 2.81 7.48 11.18
C ALA A 83 2.82 8.17 12.54
N LEU A 84 2.43 7.44 13.58
CA LEU A 84 2.20 7.94 14.94
C LEU A 84 3.31 7.55 15.93
N SER A 85 4.28 6.74 15.49
CA SER A 85 5.40 6.28 16.30
C SER A 85 6.71 6.35 15.51
N LYS A 86 7.84 6.44 16.22
CA LYS A 86 9.18 6.44 15.59
C LYS A 86 9.38 5.21 14.69
N HIS A 87 8.99 4.04 15.16
CA HIS A 87 9.11 2.80 14.39
C HIS A 87 8.22 2.81 13.13
N ALA A 88 6.99 3.31 13.22
CA ALA A 88 6.13 3.44 12.05
C ALA A 88 6.67 4.44 11.02
N VAL A 89 7.35 5.50 11.48
CA VAL A 89 8.04 6.45 10.60
C VAL A 89 9.18 5.77 9.84
N GLU A 90 10.03 5.02 10.52
CA GLU A 90 11.15 4.31 9.90
C GLU A 90 10.67 3.33 8.81
N VAL A 91 9.62 2.57 9.12
CA VAL A 91 8.98 1.65 8.16
C VAL A 91 8.40 2.43 6.98
N ALA A 92 7.72 3.56 7.22
CA ALA A 92 7.14 4.35 6.14
C ALA A 92 8.19 4.95 5.20
N CYS A 93 9.31 5.41 5.74
CA CYS A 93 10.44 5.89 4.92
C CYS A 93 11.03 4.76 4.07
N GLN A 94 11.17 3.55 4.62
CA GLN A 94 11.67 2.39 3.86
C GLN A 94 10.72 1.99 2.71
N VAL A 95 9.40 2.06 2.93
CA VAL A 95 8.41 1.83 1.85
C VAL A 95 8.57 2.85 0.74
N ILE A 96 8.79 4.13 1.07
CA ILE A 96 9.00 5.18 0.08
C ILE A 96 10.29 4.90 -0.71
N MET A 97 11.38 4.55 -0.05
CA MET A 97 12.63 4.22 -0.73
C MET A 97 12.44 3.05 -1.71
N LEU A 98 11.74 1.99 -1.29
CA LEU A 98 11.41 0.85 -2.15
C LEU A 98 10.63 1.28 -3.40
N LEU A 99 9.62 2.14 -3.23
CA LEU A 99 8.79 2.66 -4.32
C LEU A 99 9.54 3.56 -5.31
N HIS A 100 10.59 4.25 -4.86
CA HIS A 100 11.42 5.08 -5.71
C HIS A 100 12.43 4.28 -6.53
N GLU A 101 12.82 3.09 -6.05
CA GLU A 101 13.83 2.25 -6.70
C GLU A 101 13.22 1.20 -7.64
N VAL A 102 11.97 0.80 -7.40
CA VAL A 102 11.34 -0.34 -8.10
C VAL A 102 9.91 0.00 -8.54
N PRO A 103 9.57 -0.16 -9.82
CA PRO A 103 8.18 -0.13 -10.27
C PRO A 103 7.36 -1.22 -9.56
N ILE A 104 6.18 -0.86 -9.05
CA ILE A 104 5.36 -1.81 -8.26
C ILE A 104 4.19 -2.34 -9.08
N GLN A 105 4.24 -3.63 -9.36
CA GLN A 105 3.13 -4.37 -9.95
C GLN A 105 2.24 -4.95 -8.84
N ILE A 106 1.25 -4.17 -8.39
CA ILE A 106 0.28 -4.67 -7.41
C ILE A 106 -0.52 -5.78 -8.09
N THR A 107 -0.44 -7.02 -7.63
CA THR A 107 -1.35 -8.11 -7.97
C THR A 107 -2.17 -8.50 -6.74
N CYS A 108 -3.44 -8.88 -6.92
CA CYS A 108 -4.31 -9.29 -5.82
C CYS A 108 -4.96 -10.63 -6.15
N SER A 109 -4.63 -11.68 -5.38
CA SER A 109 -5.30 -12.98 -5.50
C SER A 109 -6.46 -13.06 -4.48
N THR A 110 -7.51 -13.77 -4.86
CA THR A 110 -8.78 -13.96 -4.12
C THR A 110 -8.65 -14.45 -2.68
N ASN A 111 -7.48 -14.97 -2.25
CA ASN A 111 -7.28 -15.55 -0.92
C ASN A 111 -6.24 -14.86 -0.04
N CYS A 112 -5.52 -13.88 -0.57
CA CYS A 112 -4.65 -12.93 0.11
C CYS A 112 -4.08 -12.09 -1.03
N ALA A 113 -4.15 -10.77 -0.92
CA ALA A 113 -3.49 -9.90 -1.88
C ALA A 113 -1.99 -10.25 -1.92
N THR A 114 -1.52 -10.81 -3.04
CA THR A 114 -0.11 -11.12 -3.30
C THR A 114 0.35 -10.09 -4.32
N VAL A 115 0.94 -8.97 -3.90
CA VAL A 115 1.63 -8.05 -4.81
C VAL A 115 2.96 -8.67 -5.18
N GLY A 116 3.16 -8.88 -6.48
CA GLY A 116 4.48 -9.19 -7.01
C GLY A 116 5.27 -7.91 -7.17
N LEU A 117 6.37 -7.76 -6.44
CA LEU A 117 7.39 -6.82 -6.88
C LEU A 117 8.14 -7.49 -8.02
N HIS A 118 7.85 -7.09 -9.25
CA HIS A 118 8.61 -7.50 -10.40
C HIS A 118 9.51 -6.34 -10.81
N ASN A 119 10.81 -6.60 -10.96
CA ASN A 119 11.69 -5.68 -11.66
C ASN A 119 11.15 -5.58 -13.10
N ALA A 120 10.53 -4.44 -13.45
CA ALA A 120 10.32 -4.13 -14.84
C ALA A 120 11.71 -4.11 -15.52
N PRO A 121 11.92 -4.84 -16.62
CA PRO A 121 13.17 -4.74 -17.35
C PRO A 121 13.35 -3.29 -17.78
N HIS A 122 14.47 -2.67 -17.39
CA HIS A 122 14.88 -1.35 -17.87
C HIS A 122 14.73 -1.34 -19.40
N ARG A 123 13.79 -0.54 -19.91
CA ARG A 123 13.69 -0.23 -21.34
C ARG A 123 14.66 0.89 -21.68
#